data_AF-A0A7K0D2A3-F1
#
_entry.id   AF-A0A7K0D2A3-F1
#
_cell.length_a   1.000
_cell.length_b   1.000
_cell.length_c   1.000
_cell.angle_alpha   90.00
_cell.angle_beta   90.00
_cell.angle_gamma   90.00
#
_symmetry.space_group_name_H-M   'P 1'
#
loop_
_entity.id
_entity.type
_entity.pdbx_description
1 polymer ?
#
loop_
_entity_poly.entity_id
_entity_poly.type
_entity_poly.pdbx_seq_one_letter_code
_entity_poly.pdbx_strand_id
1 'polypeptide(L)' 'MPLLTVRLPEGASLDDALRELHLTRADADIGYGLICLDPDDGLYALRVTDVAAQRLNESDSETTVYADPRIEPAGPDSPA' A
#
# COMPACT_ATOMS: atom_id res chain seq x y z
N MET A 1 6.29 6.67 3.10
CA MET A 1 5.07 6.33 2.33
C MET A 1 5.02 4.82 2.19
N PRO A 2 4.25 4.14 3.06
CA PRO A 2 4.07 2.69 3.03
C PRO A 2 3.41 2.22 1.72
N LEU A 3 3.69 0.97 1.36
CA LEU A 3 3.04 0.27 0.26
C LEU A 3 1.85 -0.50 0.83
N LEU A 4 0.78 -0.57 0.06
CA LEU A 4 -0.44 -1.23 0.46
C LEU A 4 -0.95 -2.08 -0.69
N THR A 5 -1.42 -3.28 -0.39
CA THR A 5 -2.11 -4.14 -1.37
C THR A 5 -3.58 -4.27 -1.03
N VAL A 6 -4.42 -4.10 -2.04
CA VAL A 6 -5.88 -4.19 -1.95
C VAL A 6 -6.40 -5.13 -3.04
N ARG A 7 -7.47 -5.85 -2.74
CA ARG A 7 -8.21 -6.66 -3.72
C ARG A 7 -9.33 -5.82 -4.32
N LEU A 8 -9.33 -5.71 -5.64
CA LEU A 8 -10.30 -4.94 -6.42
C LEU A 8 -10.74 -5.78 -7.64
N PRO A 9 -11.91 -5.49 -8.22
CA PRO A 9 -12.31 -6.13 -9.47
C PRO A 9 -11.29 -5.90 -10.60
N GLU A 10 -11.32 -6.79 -11.60
CA GLU A 10 -10.47 -6.67 -12.78
C GLU A 10 -10.68 -5.31 -13.49
N GLY A 11 -9.58 -4.67 -13.89
CA GLY A 11 -9.62 -3.36 -14.54
C GLY A 11 -9.96 -2.18 -13.62
N ALA A 12 -9.89 -2.36 -12.29
CA ALA A 12 -10.11 -1.27 -11.33
C ALA A 12 -9.12 -0.11 -11.54
N SER A 13 -9.63 1.11 -11.42
CA SER A 13 -8.83 2.33 -11.52
C SER A 13 -8.36 2.80 -10.14
N LEU A 14 -7.40 3.73 -10.12
CA LEU A 14 -6.96 4.38 -8.88
C LEU A 14 -8.15 5.01 -8.10
N ASP A 15 -9.13 5.56 -8.81
CA ASP A 15 -10.33 6.14 -8.18
C ASP A 15 -11.19 5.08 -7.48
N ASP A 16 -11.34 3.89 -8.09
CA ASP A 16 -12.02 2.75 -7.48
C ASP A 16 -11.29 2.29 -6.21
N ALA A 17 -9.95 2.17 -6.27
CA ALA A 17 -9.13 1.80 -5.13
C ALA A 17 -9.29 2.79 -3.96
N LEU A 18 -9.25 4.09 -4.26
CA LEU A 18 -9.45 5.14 -3.26
C LEU A 18 -10.85 5.07 -2.64
N ARG A 19 -11.86 4.82 -3.45
CA ARG A 19 -13.24 4.71 -2.98
C ARG A 19 -13.44 3.51 -2.07
N GLU A 20 -12.91 2.34 -2.42
CA GLU A 20 -12.99 1.13 -1.60
C GLU A 20 -12.23 1.28 -0.28
N LEU A 21 -11.08 1.96 -0.30
CA LEU A 21 -10.27 2.21 0.89
C LEU A 21 -10.71 3.45 1.69
N HIS A 22 -11.78 4.13 1.24
CA HIS A 22 -12.27 5.38 1.83
C HIS A 22 -11.17 6.47 1.95
N LEU A 23 -10.24 6.48 0.98
CA LEU A 23 -9.12 7.40 0.90
C LEU A 23 -9.38 8.54 -0.09
N THR A 24 -8.65 9.63 0.09
CA THR A 24 -8.64 10.73 -0.87
C THR A 24 -7.38 10.72 -1.73
N ARG A 25 -7.37 11.49 -2.83
CA ARG A 25 -6.17 11.67 -3.65
C ARG A 25 -4.98 12.30 -2.90
N ALA A 26 -5.23 12.98 -1.77
CA ALA A 26 -4.17 13.51 -0.92
C ALA A 26 -3.52 12.43 -0.03
N ASP A 27 -4.25 11.33 0.19
CA ASP A 27 -3.79 10.19 0.98
C ASP A 27 -2.99 9.18 0.16
N ALA A 28 -3.03 9.27 -1.17
CA ALA A 28 -2.32 8.39 -2.08
C ALA A 28 -1.24 9.12 -2.89
N ASP A 29 -0.17 8.38 -3.22
CA ASP A 29 0.88 8.85 -4.12
C ASP A 29 0.40 8.73 -5.57
N ILE A 30 -0.11 9.84 -6.11
CA ILE A 30 -0.58 9.92 -7.50
C ILE A 30 0.58 9.74 -8.51
N GLY A 31 1.82 10.01 -8.11
CA GLY A 31 3.00 9.78 -8.94
C GLY A 31 3.35 8.29 -9.08
N TYR A 32 3.09 7.51 -8.03
CA TYR A 32 3.19 6.05 -8.08
C TYR A 32 1.99 5.41 -8.79
N GLY A 33 0.77 5.89 -8.52
CA GLY A 33 -0.47 5.40 -9.11
C GLY A 33 -0.92 4.05 -8.54
N LEU A 34 -1.80 3.36 -9.29
CA LEU A 34 -2.29 2.03 -8.97
C LEU A 34 -1.59 1.01 -9.88
N ILE A 35 -0.98 -0.01 -9.29
CA ILE A 35 -0.25 -1.05 -10.01
C ILE A 35 -0.98 -2.38 -9.84
N CYS A 36 -1.38 -3.02 -10.93
CA CYS A 36 -1.89 -4.38 -10.89
C CYS A 36 -0.73 -5.35 -10.63
N LEU A 37 -0.80 -6.09 -9.53
CA LEU A 37 0.19 -7.11 -9.17
C LEU A 37 -0.23 -8.48 -9.68
N ASP A 38 -1.51 -8.82 -9.52
CA ASP A 38 -2.08 -10.09 -9.96
C ASP A 38 -3.50 -9.85 -10.50
N PRO A 39 -3.71 -9.91 -11.83
CA PRO A 39 -5.03 -9.66 -12.42
C PRO A 39 -6.01 -10.80 -12.17
N ASP A 40 -5.55 -12.03 -11.95
CA ASP A 40 -6.39 -13.21 -11.71
C ASP A 40 -7.03 -13.19 -10.31
N ASP A 41 -6.30 -12.72 -9.29
CA ASP A 41 -6.78 -12.52 -7.90
C ASP A 41 -7.33 -11.09 -7.67
N GLY A 42 -7.24 -10.22 -8.68
CA GLY A 42 -7.64 -8.82 -8.56
C GLY A 42 -6.77 -8.04 -7.56
N LEU A 43 -5.49 -8.37 -7.45
CA LEU A 43 -4.57 -7.78 -6.50
C LEU A 43 -3.89 -6.54 -7.08
N TYR A 44 -4.00 -5.42 -6.37
CA TYR A 44 -3.38 -4.16 -6.75
C TYR A 44 -2.55 -3.58 -5.63
N ALA A 45 -1.47 -2.89 -5.98
CA ALA A 45 -0.61 -2.12 -5.09
C ALA A 45 -0.79 -0.62 -5.31
N LEU A 46 -0.80 0.13 -4.21
CA LEU A 46 -0.68 1.59 -4.20
C LEU A 46 0.16 2.05 -3.02
N ARG A 47 0.75 3.24 -3.14
CA ARG A 47 1.44 3.90 -2.03
C ARG A 47 0.51 4.93 -1.40
N VAL A 48 0.46 4.90 -0.08
CA VAL A 48 -0.36 5.81 0.71
C VAL A 48 0.49 6.59 1.71
N THR A 49 -0.07 7.66 2.25
CA THR A 49 0.54 8.38 3.36
C THR A 49 0.55 7.52 4.62
N ASP A 50 1.47 7.84 5.53
CA ASP A 50 1.57 7.12 6.81
C ASP A 50 0.28 7.23 7.64
N VAL A 51 -0.34 8.42 7.63
CA VAL A 51 -1.62 8.68 8.31
C VAL A 51 -2.75 7.81 7.74
N ALA A 52 -2.81 7.66 6.41
CA ALA A 52 -3.79 6.80 5.77
C ALA A 52 -3.57 5.32 6.08
N ALA A 53 -2.31 4.86 6.06
CA ALA A 53 -1.96 3.50 6.42
C ALA A 53 -2.30 3.15 7.88
N GLN A 54 -2.09 4.08 8.82
CA GLN A 54 -2.50 3.89 10.22
C GLN A 54 -4.01 3.71 10.34
N ARG A 55 -4.81 4.57 9.69
CA ARG A 55 -6.28 4.44 9.70
C ARG A 55 -6.78 3.12 9.13
N LEU A 56 -6.13 2.62 8.08
CA LEU A 56 -6.48 1.34 7.46
C LEU A 56 -6.12 0.14 8.34
N ASN A 57 -5.01 0.22 9.07
CA ASN A 57 -4.66 -0.79 10.09
C ASN A 57 -5.69 -0.82 11.23
N GLU A 58 -6.26 0.32 11.61
CA GLU A 58 -7.27 0.41 12.67
C GLU A 58 -8.68 -0.04 12.22
N SER A 59 -8.92 -0.12 10.90
CA SER A 59 -10.26 -0.34 10.33
C SER A 59 -10.57 -1.79 9.95
N ASP A 60 -9.73 -2.76 10.31
CA ASP A 60 -9.90 -4.20 9.98
C ASP A 60 -10.24 -4.46 8.49
N SER A 61 -9.79 -3.59 7.59
CA SER A 61 -9.98 -3.78 6.15
C SER A 61 -9.17 -4.99 5.70
N GLU A 62 -9.66 -5.79 4.73
CA GLU A 62 -8.96 -6.94 4.12
C GLU A 62 -7.71 -6.54 3.30
N THR A 63 -7.08 -5.45 3.71
CA THR A 63 -6.03 -4.72 3.01
C THR A 63 -4.73 -4.93 3.76
N THR A 64 -3.75 -5.51 3.08
CA THR A 64 -2.44 -5.76 3.71
C THR A 64 -1.55 -4.53 3.52
N VAL A 65 -1.18 -3.91 4.63
CA VAL A 65 -0.24 -2.77 4.64
C VAL A 65 1.18 -3.30 4.79
N TYR A 66 1.99 -3.07 3.78
CA TYR A 66 3.43 -3.32 3.79
C TYR A 66 4.16 -2.02 4.14
N ALA A 67 4.48 -1.86 5.42
CA ALA A 67 5.39 -0.80 5.83
C ALA A 67 6.74 -1.00 5.14
N ASP A 68 7.38 0.11 4.74
CA ASP A 68 8.77 0.09 4.30
C ASP A 68 9.61 -0.38 5.51
N PRO A 69 10.21 -1.59 5.48
CA PRO A 69 10.94 -2.08 6.64
C PRO A 69 12.07 -1.09 6.92
N ARG A 70 12.18 -0.65 8.18
CA ARG A 70 13.33 0.17 8.59
C ARG A 70 14.59 -0.66 8.35
N ILE A 71 15.36 -0.31 7.33
CA ILE A 71 16.72 -0.84 7.16
C ILE A 71 17.50 -0.39 8.40
N GLU A 72 17.68 -1.28 9.37
CA GLU A 72 18.63 -1.03 10.45
C GLU A 72 20.03 -0.99 9.84
N PRO A 73 20.90 -0.04 10.24
CA PRO A 73 22.29 -0.07 9.81
C PRO A 73 22.88 -1.41 10.23
N ALA A 74 23.57 -2.09 9.30
CA ALA A 74 24.30 -3.32 9.61
C ALA A 74 25.19 -3.06 10.83
N GLY A 75 24.93 -3.76 11.93
CA GLY A 75 25.79 -3.69 13.11
C GLY A 75 27.23 -4.07 12.74
N PRO A 76 28.26 -3.55 13.45
CA PRO A 76 29.67 -3.74 13.11
C PRO A 76 30.22 -5.16 13.37
N ASP A 77 29.44 -6.22 13.13
CA ASP A 77 29.85 -7.62 13.30
C ASP A 77 29.90 -8.35 11.96
N SER A 78 30.64 -7.79 11.00
CA SER A 78 31.24 -8.63 9.95
C SER A 78 32.55 -9.19 10.49
N PRO A 79 32.68 -10.51 10.73
CA PRO A 79 33.97 -11.09 11.06
C PRO A 79 34.92 -10.92 9.86
N ALA A 80 36.13 -10.46 10.14
CA ALA A 80 37.23 -10.30 9.19
C ALA A 80 37.79 -11.64 8.70
#